data_AF-A0A0S4VR00-F1
#
_entry.id   AF-A0A0S4VR00-F1
#
_cell.length_a   1.000
_cell.length_b   1.000
_cell.length_c   1.000
_cell.angle_alpha   90.00
_cell.angle_beta   90.00
_cell.angle_gamma   90.00
#
_symmetry.space_group_name_H-M   'P 1'
#
loop_
_entity.id
_entity.type
_entity.pdbx_description
1 polymer ?
#
loop_
_entity_poly.entity_id
_entity_poly.type
_entity_poly.pdbx_seq_one_letter_code
_entity_poly.pdbx_strand_id
1 'polypeptide(L)'
;MEGFLVERAQALPNLELRWKHQVTGLAQDADGVTLTIDTPDGAYALRARYVVAADGSRSPVRRMMGLETHGQTFKDRFLIADVRMKADFPNERWFWFDPPFHPNQSVLLHHQPDNVWRIDFQLGWDADPVAEKQPERVLPRVRALLGDDVDFELEWVSIYTFSCERMDRFRHGRVLFAGDAAHRVSPFGARGANSGLQDAENLAWKLRMVLDGEAPDALLDTYASERELAADENIRHSTHSTDFITPKSPASRLFRDAVLRLAKHYAFARTLVNSGRLSTPTVLEGSPLLTPDDAPFAGPLVPGAVAPDAPAHDREGRDGWLLSRLGDRFVVLRFCAAGEHVDALPLPLPLPMLAVFPSGGIGPVAPGVTALEDVDGLAAQRYDARPGTTYLIRPDQHVCARWRRADADKLAAALQRATGRIAATPPTRAPLTA
;
A
#
# COMPACT_ATOMS: atom_id res chain seq x y z
N MET A 1 -10.73 -2.60 11.89
CA MET A 1 -10.53 -2.91 10.45
C MET A 1 -10.93 -4.34 10.13
N GLU A 2 -10.25 -5.36 10.67
CA GLU A 2 -10.56 -6.78 10.38
C GLU A 2 -12.02 -7.14 10.60
N GLY A 3 -12.66 -6.64 11.67
CA GLY A 3 -14.10 -6.82 11.91
C GLY A 3 -14.98 -6.40 10.72
N PHE A 4 -14.75 -5.21 10.16
CA PHE A 4 -15.47 -4.73 8.96
C PHE A 4 -15.23 -5.62 7.74
N LEU A 5 -14.02 -6.17 7.58
CA LEU A 5 -13.72 -7.09 6.48
C LEU A 5 -14.43 -8.43 6.65
N VAL A 6 -14.53 -8.94 7.88
CA VAL A 6 -15.28 -10.17 8.20
C VAL A 6 -16.78 -9.95 7.97
N GLU A 7 -17.34 -8.84 8.45
CA GLU A 7 -18.75 -8.49 8.19
C GLU A 7 -19.03 -8.40 6.69
N ARG A 8 -18.14 -7.74 5.94
CA ARG A 8 -18.27 -7.65 4.49
C ARG A 8 -18.18 -9.03 3.84
N ALA A 9 -17.27 -9.88 4.29
CA ALA A 9 -17.11 -11.22 3.77
C ALA A 9 -18.34 -12.10 4.01
N GLN A 10 -18.96 -12.00 5.20
CA GLN A 10 -20.20 -12.70 5.53
C GLN A 10 -21.39 -12.22 4.69
N ALA A 11 -21.38 -10.96 4.25
CA ALA A 11 -22.41 -10.41 3.36
C ALA A 11 -22.23 -10.82 1.88
N LEU A 12 -21.14 -11.50 1.51
CA LEU A 12 -20.89 -11.95 0.15
C LEU A 12 -21.24 -13.44 0.01
N PRO A 13 -22.26 -13.81 -0.80
CA PRO A 13 -22.76 -15.19 -0.86
C PRO A 13 -21.77 -16.18 -1.49
N ASN A 14 -20.74 -15.67 -2.16
CA ASN A 14 -19.71 -16.44 -2.86
C ASN A 14 -18.38 -16.51 -2.10
N LEU A 15 -18.32 -16.04 -0.85
CA LEU A 15 -17.12 -16.08 -0.02
C LEU A 15 -17.37 -16.90 1.24
N GLU A 16 -16.49 -17.87 1.50
CA GLU A 16 -16.58 -18.74 2.67
C GLU A 16 -15.40 -18.48 3.61
N LEU A 17 -15.68 -18.21 4.89
CA LEU A 17 -14.68 -18.07 5.94
C LEU A 17 -14.67 -19.30 6.84
N ARG A 18 -13.53 -19.98 6.92
CA ARG A 18 -13.33 -21.20 7.72
C ARG A 18 -12.28 -20.98 8.82
N TRP A 19 -12.72 -20.67 10.04
CA TRP A 19 -11.84 -20.54 11.20
C TRP A 19 -11.37 -21.89 11.72
N LYS A 20 -10.22 -21.94 12.41
CA LYS A 20 -9.61 -23.19 12.94
C LYS A 20 -9.32 -24.24 11.85
N HIS A 21 -9.01 -23.76 10.65
CA HIS A 21 -8.62 -24.58 9.50
C HIS A 21 -7.16 -24.27 9.18
N GLN A 22 -6.25 -25.08 9.70
CA GLN A 22 -4.83 -24.86 9.54
C GLN A 22 -4.32 -25.58 8.30
N VAL A 23 -3.72 -24.86 7.35
CA VAL A 23 -2.99 -25.49 6.25
C VAL A 23 -1.73 -26.15 6.81
N THR A 24 -1.59 -27.45 6.59
CA THR A 24 -0.47 -28.29 7.08
C THR A 24 0.30 -28.97 5.95
N GLY A 25 -0.22 -28.94 4.73
CA GLY A 25 0.47 -29.44 3.54
C GLY A 25 0.02 -28.73 2.28
N LEU A 26 0.92 -28.68 1.29
CA LEU A 26 0.67 -28.08 -0.01
C LEU A 26 1.39 -28.88 -1.11
N ALA A 27 0.67 -29.21 -2.17
CA ALA A 27 1.21 -29.72 -3.43
C ALA A 27 0.57 -28.98 -4.59
N GLN A 28 1.32 -28.67 -5.64
CA GLN A 28 0.77 -28.05 -6.86
C GLN A 28 1.20 -28.81 -8.11
N ASP A 29 0.37 -28.72 -9.15
CA ASP A 29 0.60 -29.27 -10.47
C ASP A 29 0.17 -28.25 -11.54
N ALA A 30 0.13 -28.66 -12.82
CA ALA A 30 -0.21 -27.78 -13.94
C ALA A 30 -1.63 -27.20 -13.84
N ASP A 31 -2.56 -27.87 -13.15
CA ASP A 31 -3.99 -27.56 -13.14
C ASP A 31 -4.47 -26.90 -11.84
N GLY A 32 -3.68 -26.94 -10.76
CA GLY A 32 -4.11 -26.40 -9.47
C GLY A 32 -3.17 -26.69 -8.31
N VAL A 33 -3.68 -26.37 -7.11
CA VAL A 33 -3.01 -26.56 -5.82
C VAL A 33 -3.91 -27.39 -4.92
N THR A 34 -3.37 -28.44 -4.32
CA THR A 34 -4.02 -29.27 -3.31
C THR A 34 -3.45 -28.91 -1.94
N LEU A 35 -4.32 -28.41 -1.06
CA LEU A 35 -4.01 -28.11 0.34
C LEU A 35 -4.41 -29.28 1.22
N THR A 36 -3.58 -29.61 2.20
CA THR A 36 -3.97 -30.43 3.35
C THR A 36 -4.33 -29.50 4.49
N ILE A 37 -5.54 -29.63 5.03
CA ILE A 37 -6.09 -28.75 6.06
C ILE A 37 -6.40 -29.60 7.29
N ASP A 38 -5.79 -29.24 8.41
CA ASP A 38 -6.06 -29.82 9.71
C ASP A 38 -7.11 -29.00 10.47
N THR A 39 -8.03 -29.70 11.13
CA THR A 39 -9.13 -29.11 11.90
C THR A 39 -9.39 -29.92 13.17
N PRO A 40 -10.11 -29.35 14.16
CA PRO A 40 -10.53 -30.10 15.34
C PRO A 40 -11.33 -31.38 15.04
N ASP A 41 -12.01 -31.45 13.89
CA ASP A 41 -12.85 -32.57 13.48
C ASP A 41 -12.11 -33.57 12.55
N GLY A 42 -10.82 -33.31 12.27
CA GLY A 42 -9.96 -34.13 11.42
C GLY A 42 -9.43 -33.39 10.20
N ALA A 43 -8.44 -34.01 9.56
CA ALA A 43 -7.78 -33.46 8.38
C ALA A 43 -8.54 -33.78 7.09
N TYR A 44 -8.55 -32.85 6.14
CA TYR A 44 -9.09 -33.05 4.79
C TYR A 44 -8.26 -32.36 3.71
N ALA A 45 -8.48 -32.73 2.46
CA ALA A 45 -7.84 -32.11 1.31
C ALA A 45 -8.77 -31.11 0.61
N LEU A 46 -8.24 -29.96 0.21
CA LEU A 46 -8.95 -28.94 -0.58
C LEU A 46 -8.20 -28.66 -1.88
N ARG A 47 -8.90 -28.78 -3.01
CA ARG A 47 -8.35 -28.46 -4.33
C ARG A 47 -8.78 -27.05 -4.76
N ALA A 48 -7.82 -26.23 -5.20
CA ALA A 48 -8.05 -24.89 -5.71
C ALA A 48 -7.29 -24.65 -7.02
N ARG A 49 -7.77 -23.72 -7.87
CA ARG A 49 -7.04 -23.29 -9.08
C ARG A 49 -5.81 -22.43 -8.74
N TYR A 50 -5.91 -21.63 -7.68
CA TYR A 50 -4.84 -20.78 -7.16
C TYR A 50 -4.91 -20.73 -5.64
N VAL A 51 -3.78 -20.46 -4.99
CA VAL A 51 -3.69 -20.20 -3.56
C VAL A 51 -2.98 -18.87 -3.34
N VAL A 52 -3.61 -17.99 -2.57
CA VAL A 52 -2.98 -16.75 -2.09
C VAL A 52 -2.63 -16.94 -0.62
N ALA A 53 -1.34 -17.04 -0.32
CA ALA A 53 -0.81 -17.12 1.02
C ALA A 53 -0.76 -15.71 1.63
N ALA A 54 -1.73 -15.43 2.51
CA ALA A 54 -1.78 -14.24 3.36
C ALA A 54 -1.68 -14.64 4.85
N ASP A 55 -0.82 -15.62 5.15
CA ASP A 55 -0.69 -16.35 6.42
C ASP A 55 0.39 -15.75 7.37
N GLY A 56 0.77 -14.49 7.12
CA GLY A 56 1.56 -13.67 8.04
C GLY A 56 3.07 -13.94 8.05
N SER A 57 3.77 -13.25 8.96
CA SER A 57 5.24 -13.19 8.99
C SER A 57 5.93 -14.55 9.11
N ARG A 58 5.28 -15.51 9.78
CA ARG A 58 5.75 -16.89 9.95
C ARG A 58 5.14 -17.86 8.93
N SER A 59 4.68 -17.36 7.78
CA SER A 59 3.99 -18.10 6.71
C SER A 59 4.34 -19.59 6.68
N PRO A 60 3.46 -20.49 7.17
CA PRO A 60 3.62 -21.92 7.00
C PRO A 60 3.70 -22.31 5.52
N VAL A 61 2.94 -21.66 4.64
CA VAL A 61 2.97 -21.95 3.20
C VAL A 61 4.35 -21.67 2.60
N ARG A 62 4.97 -20.54 2.94
CA ARG A 62 6.32 -20.18 2.50
C ARG A 62 7.35 -21.24 2.94
N ARG A 63 7.24 -21.69 4.19
CA ARG A 63 8.11 -22.74 4.76
C ARG A 63 7.92 -24.10 4.09
N MET A 64 6.68 -24.51 3.82
CA MET A 64 6.37 -25.77 3.12
C MET A 64 6.96 -25.80 1.71
N MET A 65 7.06 -24.64 1.06
CA MET A 65 7.67 -24.50 -0.26
C MET A 65 9.20 -24.34 -0.21
N GLY A 66 9.82 -24.34 0.97
CA GLY A 66 11.27 -24.15 1.11
C GLY A 66 11.75 -22.76 0.68
N LEU A 67 10.88 -21.75 0.77
CA LEU A 67 11.19 -20.38 0.36
C LEU A 67 11.69 -19.55 1.56
N GLU A 68 12.67 -18.70 1.29
CA GLU A 68 13.30 -17.84 2.31
C GLU A 68 12.90 -16.37 2.14
N THR A 69 13.20 -15.57 3.15
CA THR A 69 13.13 -14.11 3.09
C THR A 69 14.52 -13.53 3.27
N HIS A 70 14.81 -12.45 2.56
CA HIS A 70 16.08 -11.74 2.60
C HIS A 70 15.87 -10.29 3.01
N GLY A 71 16.82 -9.76 3.80
CA GLY A 71 16.77 -8.38 4.27
C GLY A 71 17.57 -8.17 5.55
N GLN A 72 17.12 -7.20 6.34
CA GLN A 72 17.78 -6.79 7.57
C GLN A 72 16.86 -7.01 8.78
N THR A 73 17.37 -7.72 9.78
CA THR A 73 16.80 -7.69 11.13
C THR A 73 17.53 -6.63 11.96
N PHE A 74 16.78 -5.71 12.54
CA PHE A 74 17.33 -4.66 13.38
C PHE A 74 17.56 -5.23 14.77
N LYS A 75 18.81 -5.21 15.23
CA LYS A 75 19.18 -5.65 16.59
C LYS A 75 18.80 -4.58 17.60
N ASP A 76 17.51 -4.34 17.74
CA ASP A 76 16.94 -3.48 18.76
C ASP A 76 15.61 -4.08 19.22
N ARG A 77 15.21 -3.73 20.43
CA ARG A 77 13.96 -4.15 21.04
C ARG A 77 13.15 -2.93 21.41
N PHE A 78 11.85 -2.98 21.15
CA PHE A 78 10.92 -1.94 21.56
C PHE A 78 9.86 -2.54 22.47
N LEU A 79 9.67 -1.91 23.63
CA LEU A 79 8.53 -2.15 24.50
C LEU A 79 7.37 -1.29 24.02
N ILE A 80 6.29 -1.93 23.61
CA ILE A 80 5.04 -1.27 23.26
C ILE A 80 4.10 -1.42 24.45
N ALA A 81 3.61 -0.30 24.95
CA ALA A 81 2.60 -0.23 25.99
C ALA A 81 1.39 0.56 25.49
N ASP A 82 0.22 -0.09 25.49
CA ASP A 82 -1.05 0.58 25.26
C ASP A 82 -1.64 0.97 26.61
N VAL A 83 -1.90 2.25 26.78
CA VAL A 83 -2.45 2.81 28.01
C VAL A 83 -3.72 3.58 27.71
N ARG A 84 -4.78 3.30 28.45
CA ARG A 84 -6.03 4.06 28.39
C ARG A 84 -5.93 5.22 29.37
N MET A 85 -6.07 6.44 28.87
CA MET A 85 -6.09 7.63 29.71
C MET A 85 -6.93 8.72 29.08
N LYS A 86 -7.59 9.52 29.92
CA LYS A 86 -8.23 10.77 29.49
C LYS A 86 -7.21 11.88 29.64
N ALA A 87 -6.45 12.11 28.57
CA ALA A 87 -5.44 13.16 28.54
C ALA A 87 -5.76 14.15 27.42
N ASP A 88 -5.62 15.45 27.73
CA ASP A 88 -5.78 16.55 26.77
C ASP A 88 -4.54 16.71 25.86
N PHE A 89 -3.84 15.62 25.56
CA PHE A 89 -2.75 15.65 24.60
C PHE A 89 -3.31 15.93 23.19
N PRO A 90 -2.62 16.74 22.37
CA PRO A 90 -3.02 16.93 20.98
C PRO A 90 -2.93 15.60 20.22
N ASN A 91 -3.78 15.44 19.19
CA ASN A 91 -3.81 14.27 18.30
C ASN A 91 -2.59 14.24 17.34
N GLU A 92 -1.40 14.29 17.91
CA GLU A 92 -0.13 14.34 17.21
C GLU A 92 0.72 13.11 17.55
N ARG A 93 1.70 12.81 16.69
CA ARG A 93 2.70 11.79 16.98
C ARG A 93 3.94 12.45 17.55
N TRP A 94 4.27 12.08 18.77
CA TRP A 94 5.41 12.63 19.47
C TRP A 94 6.58 11.66 19.38
N PHE A 95 7.74 12.21 19.05
CA PHE A 95 9.00 11.47 18.96
C PHE A 95 10.02 12.19 19.83
N TRP A 96 10.43 11.53 20.89
CA TRP A 96 11.53 11.98 21.72
C TRP A 96 12.80 11.23 21.34
N PHE A 97 13.87 11.99 21.14
CA PHE A 97 15.21 11.46 20.92
C PHE A 97 16.05 11.86 22.13
N ASP A 98 16.49 10.88 22.92
CA ASP A 98 17.25 11.10 24.15
C ASP A 98 16.53 12.00 25.19
N PRO A 99 15.27 11.70 25.56
CA PRO A 99 14.58 12.48 26.58
C PRO A 99 15.13 12.22 27.99
N PRO A 100 15.01 13.19 28.92
CA PRO A 100 15.45 13.03 30.31
C PRO A 100 14.81 11.84 31.04
N PHE A 101 13.56 11.49 30.69
CA PHE A 101 12.81 10.38 31.29
C PHE A 101 13.17 9.01 30.71
N HIS A 102 13.93 8.96 29.61
CA HIS A 102 14.36 7.72 28.95
C HIS A 102 15.71 7.93 28.22
N PRO A 103 16.80 8.11 28.99
CA PRO A 103 18.07 8.60 28.48
C PRO A 103 18.73 7.62 27.49
N ASN A 104 19.47 8.18 26.53
CA ASN A 104 20.19 7.54 25.43
C ASN A 104 19.33 6.80 24.39
N GLN A 105 18.01 6.82 24.55
CA GLN A 105 17.06 6.02 23.78
C GLN A 105 15.93 6.89 23.22
N SER A 106 15.12 6.32 22.33
CA SER A 106 13.97 7.01 21.74
C SER A 106 12.67 6.54 22.36
N VAL A 107 11.70 7.46 22.45
CA VAL A 107 10.33 7.16 22.87
C VAL A 107 9.35 7.73 21.86
N LEU A 108 8.30 6.98 21.56
CA LEU A 108 7.22 7.40 20.67
C LEU A 108 5.91 7.38 21.44
N LEU A 109 5.05 8.36 21.20
CA LEU A 109 3.67 8.40 21.69
C LEU A 109 2.75 8.71 20.51
N HIS A 110 1.65 7.96 20.40
CA HIS A 110 0.59 8.28 19.46
C HIS A 110 -0.78 7.85 19.97
N HIS A 111 -1.78 8.66 19.65
CA HIS A 111 -3.16 8.39 19.98
C HIS A 111 -3.76 7.29 19.08
N GLN A 112 -4.53 6.40 19.70
CA GLN A 112 -5.33 5.34 19.09
C GLN A 112 -6.82 5.61 19.36
N PRO A 113 -7.74 4.90 18.71
CA PRO A 113 -9.17 4.98 19.04
C PRO A 113 -9.46 4.74 20.53
N ASP A 114 -10.62 5.22 20.99
CA ASP A 114 -11.15 4.97 22.34
C ASP A 114 -10.29 5.51 23.50
N ASN A 115 -9.53 6.59 23.29
CA ASN A 115 -8.60 7.17 24.28
C ASN A 115 -7.48 6.22 24.72
N VAL A 116 -7.11 5.28 23.84
CA VAL A 116 -5.91 4.47 24.02
C VAL A 116 -4.73 5.25 23.46
N TRP A 117 -3.61 5.22 24.17
CA TRP A 117 -2.36 5.84 23.76
C TRP A 117 -1.30 4.76 23.70
N ARG A 118 -0.67 4.63 22.54
CA ARG A 118 0.42 3.69 22.34
C ARG A 118 1.76 4.37 22.58
N ILE A 119 2.53 3.80 23.48
CA ILE A 119 3.88 4.25 23.84
C ILE A 119 4.89 3.19 23.41
N ASP A 120 5.86 3.58 22.58
CA ASP A 120 6.96 2.69 22.19
C ASP A 120 8.26 3.18 22.85
N PHE A 121 8.81 2.40 23.78
CA PHE A 121 10.12 2.64 24.39
C PHE A 121 11.18 1.78 23.69
N GLN A 122 12.20 2.41 23.12
CA GLN A 122 13.40 1.69 22.68
C GLN A 122 14.12 1.11 23.90
N LEU A 123 14.52 -0.16 23.88
CA LEU A 123 15.17 -0.84 25.00
C LEU A 123 16.63 -1.24 24.72
N GLY A 124 17.04 -1.33 23.46
CA GLY A 124 18.34 -1.90 23.08
C GLY A 124 18.29 -3.41 22.92
N TRP A 125 19.33 -3.97 22.31
CA TRP A 125 19.39 -5.40 21.96
C TRP A 125 19.45 -6.34 23.16
N ASP A 126 20.19 -5.94 24.20
CA ASP A 126 20.50 -6.79 25.35
C ASP A 126 19.35 -6.86 26.38
N ALA A 127 18.26 -6.15 26.15
CA ALA A 127 17.13 -6.06 27.06
C ALA A 127 16.29 -7.35 27.08
N ASP A 128 16.21 -8.06 28.21
CA ASP A 128 15.45 -9.32 28.33
C ASP A 128 13.94 -9.12 28.09
N PRO A 129 13.33 -9.73 27.04
CA PRO A 129 11.93 -9.53 26.72
C PRO A 129 10.95 -10.05 27.78
N VAL A 130 11.36 -11.01 28.61
CA VAL A 130 10.47 -11.56 29.65
C VAL A 130 10.44 -10.61 30.85
N ALA A 131 11.61 -10.15 31.27
CA ALA A 131 11.73 -9.21 32.39
C ALA A 131 11.15 -7.83 32.05
N GLU A 132 11.36 -7.34 30.83
CA GLU A 132 10.93 -5.99 30.41
C GLU A 132 9.40 -5.84 30.22
N LYS A 133 8.65 -6.95 30.14
CA LYS A 133 7.18 -6.94 30.13
C LYS A 133 6.55 -6.85 31.51
N GLN A 134 7.33 -7.03 32.57
CA GLN A 134 6.77 -7.08 33.92
C GLN A 134 6.27 -5.70 34.34
N PRO A 135 5.09 -5.59 35.00
CA PRO A 135 4.51 -4.31 35.41
C PRO A 135 5.49 -3.42 36.20
N GLU A 136 6.37 -4.01 37.01
CA GLU A 136 7.36 -3.30 37.83
C GLU A 136 8.43 -2.60 36.97
N ARG A 137 8.60 -2.99 35.70
CA ARG A 137 9.47 -2.33 34.72
C ARG A 137 8.71 -1.40 33.78
N VAL A 138 7.46 -1.72 33.46
CA VAL A 138 6.63 -0.94 32.53
C VAL A 138 6.08 0.31 33.20
N LEU A 139 5.45 0.16 34.37
CA LEU A 139 4.75 1.25 35.06
C LEU A 139 5.68 2.44 35.39
N PRO A 140 6.92 2.24 35.89
CA PRO A 140 7.82 3.37 36.13
C PRO A 140 8.19 4.13 34.87
N ARG A 141 8.32 3.47 33.71
CA ARG A 141 8.63 4.14 32.43
C ARG A 141 7.46 4.97 31.93
N VAL A 142 6.26 4.41 32.02
CA VAL A 142 5.04 5.13 31.65
C VAL A 142 4.83 6.32 32.59
N ARG A 143 5.02 6.16 33.91
CA ARG A 143 4.95 7.24 34.90
C ARG A 143 5.99 8.33 34.63
N ALA A 144 7.23 7.96 34.29
CA ALA A 144 8.28 8.93 33.96
C ALA A 144 7.96 9.75 32.70
N LEU A 145 7.24 9.17 31.73
CA LEU A 145 6.77 9.89 30.54
C LEU A 145 5.58 10.81 30.83
N LEU A 146 4.55 10.28 31.52
CA LEU A 146 3.27 10.96 31.69
C LEU A 146 3.22 11.90 32.89
N GLY A 147 4.07 11.67 33.90
CA GLY A 147 4.01 12.31 35.21
C GLY A 147 3.19 11.50 36.21
N ASP A 148 3.41 11.79 37.50
CA ASP A 148 2.77 11.07 38.61
C ASP A 148 1.27 11.38 38.73
N ASP A 149 0.84 12.56 38.27
CA ASP A 149 -0.54 13.05 38.38
C ASP A 149 -1.49 12.53 37.30
N VAL A 150 -1.00 11.78 36.30
CA VAL A 150 -1.81 11.29 35.17
C VAL A 150 -2.35 9.90 35.47
N ASP A 151 -3.66 9.76 35.68
CA ASP A 151 -4.28 8.45 35.80
C ASP A 151 -4.33 7.71 34.46
N PHE A 152 -3.83 6.47 34.44
CA PHE A 152 -3.88 5.60 33.28
C PHE A 152 -4.12 4.14 33.68
N GLU A 153 -4.73 3.39 32.77
CA GLU A 153 -4.88 1.94 32.84
C GLU A 153 -3.98 1.30 31.78
N LEU A 154 -3.19 0.30 32.17
CA LEU A 154 -2.34 -0.45 31.24
C LEU A 154 -3.15 -1.58 30.60
N GLU A 155 -3.42 -1.47 29.30
CA GLU A 155 -4.26 -2.43 28.58
C GLU A 155 -3.46 -3.60 28.03
N TRP A 156 -2.28 -3.30 27.48
CA TRP A 156 -1.49 -4.29 26.77
C TRP A 156 -0.02 -3.91 26.73
N VAL A 157 0.83 -4.94 26.83
CA VAL A 157 2.28 -4.79 26.74
C VAL A 157 2.87 -5.88 25.87
N SER A 158 3.77 -5.50 24.97
CA SER A 158 4.55 -6.46 24.19
C SER A 158 5.93 -5.92 23.84
N ILE A 159 6.81 -6.82 23.41
CA ILE A 159 8.17 -6.48 22.99
C ILE A 159 8.39 -7.01 21.59
N TYR A 160 8.90 -6.14 20.74
CA TYR A 160 9.13 -6.43 19.33
C TYR A 160 10.57 -6.23 18.94
N THR A 161 11.01 -7.08 18.02
CA THR A 161 12.17 -6.87 17.17
C THR A 161 11.67 -6.71 15.75
N PHE A 162 12.25 -5.75 15.02
CA PHE A 162 11.81 -5.41 13.68
C PHE A 162 12.71 -6.04 12.63
N SER A 163 12.09 -6.43 11.52
CA SER A 163 12.78 -6.91 10.33
C SER A 163 12.21 -6.18 9.12
N CYS A 164 13.09 -5.75 8.22
CA CYS A 164 12.73 -5.32 6.88
C CYS A 164 13.26 -6.38 5.92
N GLU A 165 12.37 -7.23 5.41
CA GLU A 165 12.74 -8.39 4.60
C GLU A 165 11.62 -8.76 3.63
N ARG A 166 11.96 -9.45 2.55
CA ARG A 166 10.97 -10.04 1.64
C ARG A 166 11.50 -11.31 0.99
N MET A 167 10.59 -12.12 0.46
CA MET A 167 10.96 -13.22 -0.43
C MET A 167 11.41 -12.69 -1.80
N ASP A 168 12.14 -13.53 -2.54
CA ASP A 168 12.65 -13.17 -3.87
C ASP A 168 11.53 -12.93 -4.88
N ARG A 169 10.54 -13.84 -4.91
CA ARG A 169 9.42 -13.83 -5.85
C ARG A 169 8.09 -13.98 -5.15
N PHE A 170 7.11 -13.15 -5.49
CA PHE A 170 5.79 -13.19 -4.85
C PHE A 170 4.84 -14.20 -5.53
N ARG A 171 5.28 -14.84 -6.61
CA ARG A 171 4.53 -15.86 -7.34
C ARG A 171 5.41 -17.08 -7.63
N HIS A 172 4.86 -18.25 -7.32
CA HIS A 172 5.45 -19.55 -7.58
C HIS A 172 4.40 -20.47 -8.22
N GLY A 173 4.26 -20.37 -9.55
CA GLY A 173 3.23 -21.07 -10.31
C GLY A 173 1.82 -20.59 -9.92
N ARG A 174 1.06 -21.47 -9.27
CA ARG A 174 -0.32 -21.21 -8.83
C ARG A 174 -0.43 -20.75 -7.37
N VAL A 175 0.71 -20.61 -6.69
CA VAL A 175 0.80 -20.07 -5.32
C VAL A 175 1.35 -18.64 -5.38
N LEU A 176 0.64 -17.71 -4.77
CA LEU A 176 1.02 -16.29 -4.68
C LEU A 176 1.09 -15.87 -3.21
N PHE A 177 1.93 -14.90 -2.86
CA PHE A 177 2.16 -14.47 -1.49
C PHE A 177 1.86 -12.97 -1.33
N ALA A 178 1.06 -12.62 -0.32
CA ALA A 178 0.64 -11.23 -0.05
C ALA A 178 0.88 -10.83 1.41
N GLY A 179 1.12 -9.54 1.64
CA GLY A 179 1.35 -8.97 2.96
C GLY A 179 2.56 -9.58 3.67
N ASP A 180 2.45 -9.76 4.99
CA ASP A 180 3.53 -10.27 5.85
C ASP A 180 4.05 -11.66 5.46
N ALA A 181 3.30 -12.43 4.66
CA ALA A 181 3.77 -13.70 4.11
C ALA A 181 4.85 -13.50 3.03
N ALA A 182 4.82 -12.36 2.32
CA ALA A 182 5.75 -12.01 1.25
C ALA A 182 6.82 -11.02 1.70
N HIS A 183 6.46 -10.00 2.47
CA HIS A 183 7.36 -8.93 2.88
C HIS A 183 7.00 -8.37 4.25
N ARG A 184 8.01 -7.93 4.99
CA ARG A 184 7.90 -7.33 6.32
C ARG A 184 8.69 -6.03 6.33
N VAL A 185 8.17 -5.08 7.09
CA VAL A 185 8.78 -3.78 7.30
C VAL A 185 8.71 -3.43 8.76
N SER A 186 9.56 -2.50 9.21
CA SER A 186 9.41 -1.93 10.54
C SER A 186 8.09 -1.14 10.63
N PRO A 187 7.51 -1.00 11.84
CA PRO A 187 6.23 -0.31 12.02
C PRO A 187 6.32 1.20 11.72
N PHE A 188 7.53 1.75 11.65
CA PHE A 188 7.75 3.18 11.43
C PHE A 188 7.32 3.57 10.00
N GLY A 189 6.34 4.48 9.93
CA GLY A 189 5.74 4.93 8.67
C GLY A 189 4.47 4.17 8.27
N ALA A 190 3.96 3.26 9.11
CA ALA A 190 2.69 2.55 8.92
C ALA A 190 2.59 1.86 7.54
N ARG A 191 3.61 1.09 7.15
CA ARG A 191 3.72 0.51 5.79
C ARG A 191 3.21 -0.93 5.67
N GLY A 192 3.31 -1.75 6.71
CA GLY A 192 3.00 -3.19 6.66
C GLY A 192 1.57 -3.49 6.20
N ALA A 193 0.58 -3.17 7.03
CA ALA A 193 -0.83 -3.43 6.72
C ALA A 193 -1.31 -2.69 5.45
N ASN A 194 -0.87 -1.44 5.24
CA ASN A 194 -1.20 -0.68 4.04
C ASN A 194 -0.69 -1.36 2.76
N SER A 195 0.55 -1.85 2.77
CA SER A 195 1.12 -2.56 1.62
C SER A 195 0.45 -3.92 1.40
N GLY A 196 0.08 -4.63 2.47
CA GLY A 196 -0.65 -5.89 2.35
C GLY A 196 -2.04 -5.72 1.71
N LEU A 197 -2.76 -4.64 2.04
CA LEU A 197 -4.02 -4.31 1.38
C LEU A 197 -3.82 -4.01 -0.11
N GLN A 198 -2.80 -3.22 -0.44
CA GLN A 198 -2.44 -2.92 -1.83
C GLN A 198 -2.00 -4.17 -2.62
N ASP A 199 -1.37 -5.15 -1.96
CA ASP A 199 -1.06 -6.43 -2.62
C ASP A 199 -2.36 -7.15 -3.02
N ALA A 200 -3.35 -7.19 -2.11
CA ALA A 200 -4.64 -7.82 -2.37
C ALA A 200 -5.40 -7.09 -3.49
N GLU A 201 -5.44 -5.75 -3.48
CA GLU A 201 -6.09 -4.95 -4.52
C GLU A 201 -5.44 -5.14 -5.89
N ASN A 202 -4.10 -5.14 -5.95
CA ASN A 202 -3.36 -5.36 -7.20
C ASN A 202 -3.59 -6.76 -7.77
N LEU A 203 -3.69 -7.78 -6.90
CA LEU A 203 -3.90 -9.17 -7.31
C LEU A 203 -5.35 -9.44 -7.73
N ALA A 204 -6.33 -8.90 -7.00
CA ALA A 204 -7.73 -9.32 -7.11
C ALA A 204 -8.28 -9.18 -8.54
N TRP A 205 -8.05 -8.03 -9.19
CA TRP A 205 -8.56 -7.81 -10.55
C TRP A 205 -7.84 -8.67 -11.59
N LYS A 206 -6.53 -8.88 -11.43
CA LYS A 206 -5.73 -9.73 -12.33
C LYS A 206 -6.17 -11.19 -12.24
N LEU A 207 -6.33 -11.68 -11.00
CA LEU A 207 -6.79 -13.03 -10.72
C LEU A 207 -8.18 -13.26 -11.28
N ARG A 208 -9.11 -12.32 -11.10
CA ARG A 208 -10.44 -12.38 -11.71
C ARG A 208 -10.34 -12.53 -13.24
N MET A 209 -9.60 -11.65 -13.92
CA MET A 209 -9.49 -11.71 -15.39
C MET A 209 -8.89 -13.05 -15.88
N VAL A 210 -7.91 -13.60 -15.16
CA VAL A 210 -7.34 -14.92 -15.49
C VAL A 210 -8.32 -16.05 -15.21
N LEU A 211 -9.09 -15.98 -14.11
CA LEU A 211 -10.11 -16.97 -13.78
C LEU A 211 -11.26 -16.98 -14.80
N ASP A 212 -11.65 -15.79 -15.28
CA ASP A 212 -12.72 -15.55 -16.26
C ASP A 212 -12.26 -15.82 -17.72
N GLY A 213 -10.96 -16.08 -17.94
CA GLY A 213 -10.40 -16.31 -19.28
C GLY A 213 -10.22 -15.04 -20.11
N GLU A 214 -10.37 -13.87 -19.49
CA GLU A 214 -10.21 -12.55 -20.09
C GLU A 214 -8.76 -12.05 -20.11
N ALA A 215 -7.82 -12.77 -19.49
CA ALA A 215 -6.40 -12.46 -19.55
C ALA A 215 -5.56 -13.74 -19.52
N PRO A 216 -4.36 -13.74 -20.13
CA PRO A 216 -3.44 -14.85 -20.01
C PRO A 216 -2.93 -14.98 -18.57
N ASP A 217 -2.55 -16.19 -18.18
CA ASP A 217 -1.94 -16.49 -16.88
C ASP A 217 -0.73 -15.61 -16.55
N ALA A 218 0.04 -15.21 -17.58
CA ALA A 218 1.19 -14.30 -17.46
C ALA A 218 0.82 -12.91 -16.88
N LEU A 219 -0.47 -12.51 -16.88
CA LEU A 219 -0.90 -11.29 -16.19
C LEU A 219 -0.58 -11.36 -14.68
N LEU A 220 -0.62 -12.54 -14.06
CA LEU A 220 -0.29 -12.72 -12.65
C LEU A 220 1.22 -12.58 -12.37
N ASP A 221 2.11 -12.68 -13.36
CA ASP A 221 3.53 -12.35 -13.17
C ASP A 221 3.72 -10.87 -12.91
N THR A 222 2.83 -10.04 -13.46
CA THR A 222 2.85 -8.58 -13.23
C THR A 222 2.44 -8.21 -11.82
N TYR A 223 1.64 -9.04 -11.14
CA TYR A 223 1.40 -8.87 -9.70
C TYR A 223 2.72 -8.99 -8.94
N ALA A 224 3.47 -10.05 -9.21
CA ALA A 224 4.74 -10.29 -8.55
C ALA A 224 5.71 -9.13 -8.81
N SER A 225 5.95 -8.77 -10.08
CA SER A 225 6.90 -7.69 -10.40
C SER A 225 6.51 -6.32 -9.84
N GLU A 226 5.22 -5.97 -9.86
CA GLU A 226 4.74 -4.67 -9.35
C GLU A 226 4.81 -4.60 -7.82
N ARG A 227 4.47 -5.69 -7.13
CA ARG A 227 4.43 -5.71 -5.67
C ARG A 227 5.80 -5.99 -5.04
N GLU A 228 6.69 -6.67 -5.74
CA GLU A 228 8.11 -6.76 -5.40
C GLU A 228 8.77 -5.37 -5.43
N LEU A 229 8.49 -4.57 -6.46
CA LEU A 229 8.96 -3.17 -6.55
C LEU A 229 8.45 -2.32 -5.38
N ALA A 230 7.16 -2.41 -5.08
CA ALA A 230 6.56 -1.70 -3.95
C ALA A 230 7.14 -2.15 -2.60
N ALA A 231 7.40 -3.45 -2.43
CA ALA A 231 8.05 -3.98 -1.24
C ALA A 231 9.48 -3.46 -1.10
N ASP A 232 10.27 -3.40 -2.18
CA ASP A 232 11.62 -2.83 -2.17
C ASP A 232 11.62 -1.35 -1.75
N GLU A 233 10.69 -0.56 -2.30
CA GLU A 233 10.51 0.83 -1.92
C GLU A 233 10.16 0.97 -0.42
N ASN A 234 9.20 0.18 0.05
CA ASN A 234 8.76 0.21 1.45
C ASN A 234 9.85 -0.23 2.41
N ILE A 235 10.60 -1.28 2.10
CA ILE A 235 11.76 -1.76 2.86
C ILE A 235 12.82 -0.66 2.96
N ARG A 236 13.14 0.02 1.86
CA ARG A 236 14.10 1.13 1.84
C ARG A 236 13.66 2.27 2.75
N HIS A 237 12.43 2.75 2.60
CA HIS A 237 11.91 3.86 3.42
C HIS A 237 11.80 3.50 4.91
N SER A 238 11.36 2.28 5.20
CA SER A 238 11.27 1.76 6.56
C SER A 238 12.64 1.61 7.20
N THR A 239 13.64 1.15 6.45
CA THR A 239 15.04 1.06 6.90
C THR A 239 15.60 2.44 7.23
N HIS A 240 15.45 3.43 6.34
CA HIS A 240 15.89 4.80 6.60
C HIS A 240 15.22 5.44 7.82
N SER A 241 13.94 5.12 8.07
CA SER A 241 13.22 5.61 9.25
C SER A 241 13.77 4.96 10.52
N THR A 242 13.99 3.65 10.48
CA THR A 242 14.55 2.90 11.61
C THR A 242 15.96 3.36 11.94
N ASP A 243 16.82 3.60 10.95
CA ASP A 243 18.19 4.08 11.15
C ASP A 243 18.26 5.51 11.70
N PHE A 244 17.29 6.36 11.34
CA PHE A 244 17.17 7.70 11.92
C PHE A 244 16.71 7.64 13.38
N ILE A 245 15.76 6.77 13.71
CA ILE A 245 15.25 6.62 15.08
C ILE A 245 16.30 5.95 15.99
N THR A 246 16.95 4.90 15.48
CA THR A 246 17.90 4.05 16.20
C THR A 246 19.28 4.13 15.55
N PRO A 247 20.03 5.24 15.73
CA PRO A 247 21.31 5.43 15.07
C PRO A 247 22.32 4.37 15.50
N LYS A 248 22.87 3.65 14.51
CA LYS A 248 23.77 2.49 14.69
C LYS A 248 25.25 2.87 14.86
N SER A 249 25.60 4.14 14.66
CA SER A 249 26.97 4.64 14.77
C SER A 249 27.05 6.05 15.38
N PRO A 250 28.22 6.48 15.89
CA PRO A 250 28.43 7.87 16.33
C PRO A 250 28.17 8.88 15.21
N ALA A 251 28.54 8.56 13.97
CA ALA A 251 28.32 9.43 12.81
C ALA A 251 26.83 9.58 12.48
N SER A 252 26.06 8.49 12.48
CA SER A 252 24.60 8.56 12.25
C SER A 252 23.88 9.29 13.38
N ARG A 253 24.37 9.17 14.63
CA ARG A 253 23.83 9.92 15.77
C ARG A 253 24.10 11.42 15.62
N LEU A 254 25.34 11.80 15.30
CA LEU A 254 25.72 13.19 15.04
C LEU A 254 24.88 13.79 13.89
N PHE A 255 24.69 13.04 12.80
CA PHE A 255 23.85 13.46 11.70
C PHE A 255 22.40 13.72 12.14
N ARG A 256 21.77 12.75 12.82
CA ARG A 256 20.41 12.89 13.35
C ARG A 256 20.28 14.12 14.24
N ASP A 257 21.20 14.28 15.20
CA ASP A 257 21.14 15.38 16.17
C ASP A 257 21.35 16.75 15.49
N ALA A 258 22.22 16.82 14.49
CA ALA A 258 22.40 18.02 13.67
C ALA A 258 21.12 18.35 12.86
N VAL A 259 20.50 17.34 12.23
CA VAL A 259 19.23 17.48 11.51
C VAL A 259 18.14 18.02 12.45
N LEU A 260 17.97 17.43 13.64
CA LEU A 260 16.95 17.84 14.61
C LEU A 260 17.18 19.27 15.13
N ARG A 261 18.43 19.68 15.35
CA ARG A 261 18.78 21.05 15.76
C ARG A 261 18.47 22.05 14.65
N LEU A 262 18.88 21.76 13.41
CA LEU A 262 18.69 22.64 12.27
C LEU A 262 17.22 22.73 11.84
N ALA A 263 16.45 21.64 11.96
CA ALA A 263 15.04 21.58 11.57
C ALA A 263 14.13 22.57 12.33
N LYS A 264 14.57 23.05 13.50
CA LYS A 264 13.88 24.12 14.24
C LYS A 264 13.85 25.43 13.44
N HIS A 265 14.91 25.73 12.71
CA HIS A 265 15.13 27.04 12.07
C HIS A 265 15.09 26.99 10.54
N TYR A 266 15.46 25.85 9.92
CA TYR A 266 15.65 25.77 8.48
C TYR A 266 14.73 24.75 7.80
N ALA A 267 14.06 25.18 6.72
CA ALA A 267 13.13 24.34 5.96
C ALA A 267 13.78 23.11 5.33
N PHE A 268 15.01 23.24 4.80
CA PHE A 268 15.71 22.10 4.20
C PHE A 268 16.03 21.00 5.23
N ALA A 269 16.28 21.35 6.50
CA ALA A 269 16.55 20.35 7.52
C ALA A 269 15.28 19.61 7.96
N ARG A 270 14.11 20.27 7.89
CA ARG A 270 12.81 19.62 8.13
C ARG A 270 12.56 18.48 7.14
N THR A 271 13.00 18.62 5.89
CA THR A 271 12.90 17.55 4.88
C THR A 271 13.90 16.43 5.08
N LEU A 272 14.80 16.51 6.07
CA LEU A 272 15.72 15.42 6.45
C LEU A 272 15.25 14.67 7.71
N VAL A 273 14.30 15.22 8.46
CA VAL A 273 13.69 14.51 9.60
C VAL A 273 12.95 13.28 9.05
N ASN A 274 13.27 12.12 9.61
CA ASN A 274 12.69 10.86 9.19
C ASN A 274 12.32 9.95 10.37
N SER A 275 11.33 10.37 11.14
CA SER A 275 10.77 9.60 12.26
C SER A 275 9.66 8.61 11.84
N GLY A 276 9.63 8.19 10.57
CA GLY A 276 8.56 7.31 10.04
C GLY A 276 7.59 8.06 9.15
N ARG A 277 8.06 8.45 7.96
CA ARG A 277 7.20 9.01 6.91
C ARG A 277 6.13 8.01 6.53
N LEU A 278 4.87 8.49 6.56
CA LEU A 278 3.72 7.69 6.18
C LEU A 278 3.90 7.06 4.81
N SER A 279 3.33 5.87 4.66
CA SER A 279 3.25 5.18 3.39
C SER A 279 2.64 6.08 2.32
N THR A 280 3.29 6.17 1.18
CA THR A 280 2.76 6.77 -0.04
C THR A 280 2.54 5.65 -1.06
N PRO A 281 1.58 5.79 -1.98
CA PRO A 281 1.43 4.83 -3.07
C PRO A 281 2.71 4.80 -3.93
N THR A 282 3.17 3.59 -4.26
CA THR A 282 4.33 3.39 -5.12
C THR A 282 3.96 3.65 -6.58
N VAL A 283 4.82 4.35 -7.30
CA VAL A 283 4.72 4.43 -8.77
C VAL A 283 5.27 3.13 -9.35
N LEU A 284 4.44 2.37 -10.06
CA LEU A 284 4.75 1.04 -10.61
C LEU A 284 5.63 1.13 -11.87
N GLU A 285 6.73 1.87 -11.78
CA GLU A 285 7.68 2.11 -12.87
C GLU A 285 8.23 0.80 -13.42
N GLY A 286 8.35 0.72 -14.75
CA GLY A 286 8.85 -0.46 -15.44
C GLY A 286 7.87 -1.64 -15.50
N SER A 287 6.63 -1.48 -15.00
CA SER A 287 5.59 -2.50 -15.21
C SER A 287 5.36 -2.73 -16.71
N PRO A 288 5.27 -4.00 -17.16
CA PRO A 288 5.00 -4.32 -18.56
C PRO A 288 3.58 -3.93 -19.00
N LEU A 289 2.71 -3.56 -18.05
CA LEU A 289 1.33 -3.13 -18.30
C LEU A 289 1.23 -1.67 -18.73
N LEU A 290 2.34 -0.92 -18.69
CA LEU A 290 2.35 0.52 -18.98
C LEU A 290 2.56 0.81 -20.46
N THR A 291 1.79 1.75 -20.99
CA THR A 291 2.01 2.31 -22.32
C THR A 291 2.82 3.59 -22.19
N PRO A 292 3.99 3.69 -22.86
CA PRO A 292 4.80 4.90 -22.85
C PRO A 292 4.04 6.11 -23.41
N ASP A 293 4.38 7.29 -22.90
CA ASP A 293 3.88 8.55 -23.43
C ASP A 293 4.34 8.76 -24.88
N ASP A 294 3.46 9.30 -25.72
CA ASP A 294 3.78 9.74 -27.09
C ASP A 294 3.86 11.28 -27.23
N ALA A 295 3.66 12.00 -26.13
CA ALA A 295 3.67 13.45 -26.06
C ALA A 295 4.13 13.92 -24.65
N PRO A 296 4.70 15.12 -24.51
CA PRO A 296 5.16 15.61 -23.22
C PRO A 296 4.00 16.01 -22.29
N PHE A 297 4.20 15.74 -21.00
CA PHE A 297 3.35 16.18 -19.89
C PHE A 297 4.18 16.95 -18.87
N ALA A 298 3.63 18.04 -18.35
CA ALA A 298 4.19 18.88 -17.32
C ALA A 298 3.57 18.50 -15.98
N GLY A 299 4.22 17.63 -15.21
CA GLY A 299 3.73 17.26 -13.88
C GLY A 299 4.34 15.97 -13.37
N PRO A 300 4.09 15.63 -12.09
CA PRO A 300 4.63 14.44 -11.47
C PRO A 300 3.84 13.16 -11.81
N LEU A 301 2.62 13.29 -12.35
CA LEU A 301 1.83 12.14 -12.76
C LEU A 301 2.51 11.47 -13.95
N VAL A 302 2.64 10.14 -13.93
CA VAL A 302 3.25 9.33 -14.99
C VAL A 302 2.51 7.99 -15.06
N PRO A 303 2.56 7.25 -16.19
CA PRO A 303 2.14 5.86 -16.22
C PRO A 303 2.80 5.05 -15.10
N GLY A 304 2.00 4.30 -14.36
CA GLY A 304 2.39 3.56 -13.15
C GLY A 304 2.05 4.27 -11.85
N ALA A 305 1.74 5.56 -11.86
CA ALA A 305 1.28 6.26 -10.67
C ALA A 305 -0.21 6.01 -10.40
N VAL A 306 -0.62 6.14 -9.14
CA VAL A 306 -2.05 6.18 -8.78
C VAL A 306 -2.71 7.43 -9.35
N ALA A 307 -3.96 7.29 -9.78
CA ALA A 307 -4.81 8.39 -10.19
C ALA A 307 -4.95 9.41 -9.04
N PRO A 308 -4.62 10.70 -9.24
CA PRO A 308 -4.91 11.73 -8.25
C PRO A 308 -6.42 11.93 -8.12
N ASP A 309 -6.89 12.13 -6.90
CA ASP A 309 -8.28 12.55 -6.68
C ASP A 309 -8.47 14.03 -7.02
N ALA A 310 -9.71 14.49 -7.08
CA ALA A 310 -10.09 15.90 -7.16
C ALA A 310 -11.58 16.07 -6.80
N PRO A 311 -11.98 17.19 -6.18
CA PRO A 311 -13.39 17.53 -6.05
C PRO A 311 -14.05 17.62 -7.42
N ALA A 312 -15.24 17.05 -7.55
CA ALA A 312 -15.99 17.09 -8.80
C ALA A 312 -17.50 17.05 -8.53
N HIS A 313 -18.28 17.71 -9.39
CA HIS A 313 -19.74 17.57 -9.39
C HIS A 313 -20.18 16.55 -10.44
N ASP A 314 -21.23 15.79 -10.14
CA ASP A 314 -21.94 15.06 -11.18
C ASP A 314 -22.92 15.96 -11.96
N ARG A 315 -23.59 15.38 -12.95
CA ARG A 315 -24.57 16.11 -13.78
C ARG A 315 -25.76 16.67 -13.03
N GLU A 316 -26.10 16.10 -11.88
CA GLU A 316 -27.15 16.60 -11.03
C GLU A 316 -26.63 17.71 -10.08
N GLY A 317 -25.36 18.10 -10.20
CA GLY A 317 -24.73 19.11 -9.36
C GLY A 317 -24.40 18.62 -7.95
N ARG A 318 -24.29 17.30 -7.75
CA ARG A 318 -23.97 16.74 -6.43
C ARG A 318 -22.46 16.66 -6.24
N ASP A 319 -22.00 17.18 -5.12
CA ASP A 319 -20.61 17.14 -4.69
C ASP A 319 -20.09 15.70 -4.58
N GLY A 320 -18.84 15.50 -4.97
CA GLY A 320 -18.15 14.24 -4.85
C GLY A 320 -16.68 14.36 -5.21
N TRP A 321 -16.07 13.19 -5.43
CA TRP A 321 -14.64 13.05 -5.68
C TRP A 321 -14.40 12.20 -6.92
N LEU A 322 -13.41 12.57 -7.73
CA LEU A 322 -13.07 11.89 -8.99
C LEU A 322 -12.82 10.39 -8.79
N LEU A 323 -12.01 10.00 -7.80
CA LEU A 323 -11.64 8.59 -7.58
C LEU A 323 -12.85 7.70 -7.31
N SER A 324 -13.85 8.22 -6.61
CA SER A 324 -15.10 7.49 -6.31
C SER A 324 -15.89 7.09 -7.56
N ARG A 325 -15.59 7.72 -8.71
CA ARG A 325 -16.29 7.50 -9.98
C ARG A 325 -15.55 6.54 -10.92
N LEU A 326 -14.28 6.22 -10.63
CA LEU A 326 -13.49 5.28 -11.43
C LEU A 326 -13.93 3.82 -11.19
N GLY A 327 -14.23 3.46 -9.94
CA GLY A 327 -14.67 2.11 -9.57
C GLY A 327 -13.56 1.05 -9.65
N ASP A 328 -13.96 -0.20 -9.89
CA ASP A 328 -13.14 -1.43 -9.87
C ASP A 328 -12.93 -2.04 -11.27
N ARG A 329 -12.79 -1.18 -12.28
CA ARG A 329 -12.74 -1.56 -13.71
C ARG A 329 -11.77 -0.68 -14.49
N PHE A 330 -11.45 -1.09 -15.71
CA PHE A 330 -10.76 -0.21 -16.64
C PHE A 330 -11.65 0.97 -17.03
N VAL A 331 -11.13 2.19 -17.00
CA VAL A 331 -11.86 3.42 -17.32
C VAL A 331 -11.05 4.30 -18.26
N VAL A 332 -11.73 4.85 -19.27
CA VAL A 332 -11.18 5.95 -20.08
C VAL A 332 -11.57 7.27 -19.43
N LEU A 333 -10.60 7.98 -18.87
CA LEU A 333 -10.78 9.31 -18.31
C LEU A 333 -10.40 10.36 -19.37
N ARG A 334 -11.37 11.15 -19.85
CA ARG A 334 -11.17 12.16 -20.89
C ARG A 334 -11.50 13.55 -20.36
N PHE A 335 -10.58 14.49 -20.53
CA PHE A 335 -10.80 15.90 -20.23
C PHE A 335 -11.34 16.61 -21.48
N CYS A 336 -12.40 17.39 -21.29
CA CYS A 336 -13.19 18.00 -22.35
C CYS A 336 -13.11 19.54 -22.31
N ALA A 337 -13.46 20.21 -23.40
CA ALA A 337 -13.76 21.63 -23.39
C ALA A 337 -15.16 21.88 -22.80
N ALA A 338 -15.41 23.08 -22.27
CA ALA A 338 -16.72 23.48 -21.77
C ALA A 338 -17.79 23.31 -22.86
N GLY A 339 -18.90 22.63 -22.53
CA GLY A 339 -19.99 22.37 -23.47
C GLY A 339 -19.68 21.43 -24.64
N GLU A 340 -18.50 20.79 -24.68
CA GLU A 340 -18.12 19.86 -25.76
C GLU A 340 -19.10 18.68 -25.84
N HIS A 341 -19.52 18.31 -27.06
CA HIS A 341 -20.27 17.08 -27.29
C HIS A 341 -19.32 15.87 -27.23
N VAL A 342 -19.61 14.91 -26.35
CA VAL A 342 -18.77 13.72 -26.16
C VAL A 342 -19.49 12.48 -26.66
N ASP A 343 -19.02 11.97 -27.78
CA ASP A 343 -19.44 10.67 -28.30
C ASP A 343 -18.80 9.51 -27.54
N ALA A 344 -19.46 8.36 -27.56
CA ALA A 344 -18.84 7.11 -27.16
C ALA A 344 -17.71 6.76 -28.14
N LEU A 345 -16.56 6.33 -27.62
CA LEU A 345 -15.48 5.86 -28.49
C LEU A 345 -15.82 4.46 -29.00
N PRO A 346 -15.64 4.17 -30.30
CA PRO A 346 -15.86 2.85 -30.87
C PRO A 346 -14.70 1.93 -30.48
N LEU A 347 -14.68 1.52 -29.21
CA LEU A 347 -13.66 0.63 -28.68
C LEU A 347 -14.09 -0.83 -28.90
N PRO A 348 -13.15 -1.74 -29.19
CA PRO A 348 -13.45 -3.16 -29.37
C PRO A 348 -14.08 -3.83 -28.14
N LEU A 349 -13.92 -3.22 -26.96
CA LEU A 349 -14.49 -3.66 -25.70
C LEU A 349 -15.25 -2.48 -25.06
N PRO A 350 -16.39 -2.72 -24.39
CA PRO A 350 -17.15 -1.68 -23.69
C PRO A 350 -16.33 -1.18 -22.50
N LEU A 351 -15.49 -0.17 -22.75
CA LEU A 351 -14.78 0.55 -21.70
C LEU A 351 -15.67 1.71 -21.24
N PRO A 352 -16.03 1.78 -19.95
CA PRO A 352 -16.72 2.95 -19.41
C PRO A 352 -15.84 4.18 -19.59
N MET A 353 -16.48 5.27 -20.02
CA MET A 353 -15.82 6.56 -20.18
C MET A 353 -16.31 7.52 -19.10
N LEU A 354 -15.34 8.23 -18.51
CA LEU A 354 -15.55 9.34 -17.61
C LEU A 354 -15.06 10.62 -18.29
N ALA A 355 -15.99 11.49 -18.67
CA ALA A 355 -15.72 12.79 -19.26
C ALA A 355 -15.67 13.87 -18.16
N VAL A 356 -14.57 14.60 -18.07
CA VAL A 356 -14.35 15.68 -17.10
C VAL A 356 -14.35 17.02 -17.82
N PHE A 357 -15.31 17.86 -17.49
CA PHE A 357 -15.49 19.20 -18.04
C PHE A 357 -14.94 20.24 -17.07
N PRO A 358 -14.38 21.36 -17.54
CA PRO A 358 -14.05 22.48 -16.67
C PRO A 358 -15.32 23.12 -16.10
N SER A 359 -15.16 23.95 -15.06
CA SER A 359 -16.22 24.82 -14.57
C SER A 359 -16.84 25.65 -15.71
N GLY A 360 -18.18 25.72 -15.73
CA GLY A 360 -18.92 26.49 -16.73
C GLY A 360 -19.76 25.65 -17.69
N GLY A 361 -19.89 24.36 -17.43
CA GLY A 361 -20.96 23.54 -17.99
C GLY A 361 -20.52 22.21 -18.61
N ILE A 362 -21.15 21.14 -18.12
CA ILE A 362 -21.09 19.80 -18.71
C ILE A 362 -21.82 19.83 -20.06
N GLY A 363 -21.12 19.40 -21.11
CA GLY A 363 -21.71 19.25 -22.44
C GLY A 363 -22.60 18.01 -22.58
N PRO A 364 -23.30 17.87 -23.72
CA PRO A 364 -24.01 16.63 -24.04
C PRO A 364 -23.04 15.45 -24.13
N VAL A 365 -23.42 14.28 -23.61
CA VAL A 365 -22.61 13.05 -23.72
C VAL A 365 -23.47 11.89 -24.16
N ALA A 366 -22.88 10.98 -24.92
CA ALA A 366 -23.55 9.77 -25.38
C ALA A 366 -24.00 8.86 -24.22
N PRO A 367 -25.02 8.00 -24.44
CA PRO A 367 -25.39 6.97 -23.46
C PRO A 367 -24.19 6.11 -23.04
N GLY A 368 -24.06 5.86 -21.73
CA GLY A 368 -22.95 5.08 -21.17
C GLY A 368 -21.70 5.89 -20.82
N VAL A 369 -21.61 7.16 -21.19
CA VAL A 369 -20.56 8.09 -20.73
C VAL A 369 -21.00 8.76 -19.42
N THR A 370 -20.17 8.66 -18.39
CA THR A 370 -20.36 9.42 -17.14
C THR A 370 -19.70 10.79 -17.31
N ALA A 371 -20.37 11.87 -16.88
CA ALA A 371 -19.82 13.22 -16.97
C ALA A 371 -19.66 13.84 -15.59
N LEU A 372 -18.54 14.52 -15.38
CA LEU A 372 -18.21 15.27 -14.18
C LEU A 372 -17.78 16.69 -14.53
N GLU A 373 -18.02 17.63 -13.62
CA GLU A 373 -17.49 18.98 -13.66
C GLU A 373 -16.33 19.11 -12.65
N ASP A 374 -15.16 19.53 -13.14
CA ASP A 374 -13.98 19.91 -12.34
C ASP A 374 -14.11 21.38 -11.93
N VAL A 375 -14.77 21.56 -10.79
CA VAL A 375 -15.23 22.86 -10.28
C VAL A 375 -14.08 23.82 -10.04
N ASP A 376 -13.01 23.33 -9.42
CA ASP A 376 -11.86 24.14 -9.02
C ASP A 376 -10.70 24.07 -10.04
N GLY A 377 -10.88 23.34 -11.14
CA GLY A 377 -9.79 23.07 -12.10
C GLY A 377 -8.68 22.17 -11.54
N LEU A 378 -8.88 21.57 -10.37
CA LEU A 378 -7.89 20.78 -9.66
C LEU A 378 -7.62 19.44 -10.35
N ALA A 379 -8.64 18.82 -10.94
CA ALA A 379 -8.44 17.61 -11.72
C ALA A 379 -7.58 17.92 -12.94
N ALA A 380 -7.92 18.97 -13.70
CA ALA A 380 -7.14 19.38 -14.86
C ALA A 380 -5.70 19.73 -14.48
N GLN A 381 -5.48 20.44 -13.37
CA GLN A 381 -4.14 20.76 -12.89
C GLN A 381 -3.34 19.50 -12.51
N ARG A 382 -3.91 18.59 -11.70
CA ARG A 382 -3.22 17.38 -11.20
C ARG A 382 -2.86 16.40 -12.32
N TYR A 383 -3.67 16.36 -13.37
CA TYR A 383 -3.46 15.52 -14.55
C TYR A 383 -2.74 16.25 -15.69
N ASP A 384 -2.30 17.50 -15.50
CA ASP A 384 -1.79 18.37 -16.59
C ASP A 384 -2.69 18.29 -17.83
N ALA A 385 -4.00 18.32 -17.62
CA ALA A 385 -4.96 18.05 -18.65
C ALA A 385 -5.31 19.31 -19.44
N ARG A 386 -5.59 19.09 -20.72
CA ARG A 386 -6.13 20.05 -21.68
C ARG A 386 -7.29 19.37 -22.41
N PRO A 387 -8.19 20.11 -23.07
CA PRO A 387 -9.24 19.49 -23.88
C PRO A 387 -8.69 18.42 -24.83
N GLY A 388 -9.27 17.22 -24.78
CA GLY A 388 -8.83 16.03 -25.50
C GLY A 388 -7.88 15.10 -24.73
N THR A 389 -7.28 15.57 -23.63
CA THR A 389 -6.35 14.75 -22.84
C THR A 389 -7.07 13.53 -22.31
N THR A 390 -6.49 12.35 -22.53
CA THR A 390 -7.11 11.07 -22.26
C THR A 390 -6.17 10.19 -21.46
N TYR A 391 -6.70 9.51 -20.45
CA TYR A 391 -6.01 8.57 -19.59
C TYR A 391 -6.72 7.22 -19.62
N LEU A 392 -5.96 6.12 -19.59
CA LEU A 392 -6.49 4.79 -19.32
C LEU A 392 -6.12 4.41 -17.88
N ILE A 393 -7.15 4.19 -17.07
CA ILE A 393 -7.03 3.84 -15.66
C ILE A 393 -7.38 2.37 -15.47
N ARG A 394 -6.59 1.67 -14.63
CA ARG A 394 -6.79 0.27 -14.25
C ARG A 394 -7.86 0.10 -13.17
N PRO A 395 -8.36 -1.13 -12.94
CA PRO A 395 -9.24 -1.46 -11.83
C PRO A 395 -8.70 -1.11 -10.43
N ASP A 396 -7.37 -1.12 -10.26
CA ASP A 396 -6.68 -0.71 -9.04
C ASP A 396 -6.27 0.78 -9.05
N GLN A 397 -6.93 1.58 -9.89
CA GLN A 397 -6.79 3.03 -9.99
C GLN A 397 -5.41 3.55 -10.35
N HIS A 398 -4.55 2.70 -10.91
CA HIS A 398 -3.28 3.12 -11.48
C HIS A 398 -3.46 3.61 -12.93
N VAL A 399 -2.77 4.69 -13.28
CA VAL A 399 -2.66 5.16 -14.66
C VAL A 399 -1.79 4.17 -15.44
N CYS A 400 -2.33 3.48 -16.45
CA CYS A 400 -1.50 2.62 -17.31
C CYS A 400 -1.11 3.27 -18.64
N ALA A 401 -1.83 4.31 -19.08
CA ALA A 401 -1.52 5.04 -20.30
C ALA A 401 -2.12 6.46 -20.27
N ARG A 402 -1.53 7.38 -21.04
CA ARG A 402 -2.07 8.73 -21.24
C ARG A 402 -1.66 9.34 -22.58
N TRP A 403 -2.48 10.28 -23.05
CA TRP A 403 -2.30 10.99 -24.32
C TRP A 403 -2.85 12.41 -24.25
N ARG A 404 -2.32 13.33 -25.05
CA ARG A 404 -2.96 14.63 -25.28
C ARG A 404 -4.25 14.50 -26.09
N ARG A 405 -4.35 13.46 -26.90
CA ARG A 405 -5.54 13.01 -27.61
C ARG A 405 -5.37 11.55 -27.97
N ALA A 406 -6.36 10.72 -27.65
CA ALA A 406 -6.37 9.32 -27.99
C ALA A 406 -7.45 9.02 -29.04
N ASP A 407 -7.15 8.08 -29.93
CA ASP A 407 -8.12 7.43 -30.81
C ASP A 407 -8.44 6.03 -30.27
N ALA A 408 -9.37 5.34 -30.93
CA ALA A 408 -9.80 4.00 -30.53
C ALA A 408 -8.66 2.96 -30.61
N ASP A 409 -7.74 3.10 -31.57
CA ASP A 409 -6.66 2.14 -31.80
C ASP A 409 -5.61 2.22 -30.69
N LYS A 410 -5.22 3.43 -30.28
CA LYS A 410 -4.31 3.65 -29.14
C LYS A 410 -4.88 3.09 -27.85
N LEU A 411 -6.16 3.32 -27.59
CA LEU A 411 -6.84 2.80 -26.40
C LEU A 411 -6.95 1.27 -26.42
N ALA A 412 -7.29 0.69 -27.57
CA ALA A 412 -7.34 -0.75 -27.74
C ALA A 412 -5.97 -1.39 -27.50
N ALA A 413 -4.90 -0.85 -28.11
CA ALA A 413 -3.53 -1.34 -27.91
C ALA A 413 -3.07 -1.23 -26.45
N ALA A 414 -3.37 -0.10 -25.79
CA ALA A 414 -3.04 0.10 -24.38
C ALA A 414 -3.81 -0.85 -23.46
N LEU A 415 -5.09 -1.13 -23.75
CA LEU A 415 -5.88 -2.12 -23.01
C LEU A 415 -5.34 -3.54 -23.20
N GLN A 416 -4.96 -3.91 -24.43
CA GLN A 416 -4.34 -5.21 -24.71
C GLN A 416 -3.03 -5.38 -23.92
N ARG A 417 -2.20 -4.34 -23.85
CA ARG A 417 -1.00 -4.32 -23.00
C ARG A 417 -1.34 -4.40 -21.52
N ALA A 418 -2.26 -3.56 -21.04
CA ALA A 418 -2.64 -3.49 -19.62
C ALA A 418 -3.33 -4.77 -19.12
N THR A 419 -3.82 -5.62 -20.02
CA THR A 419 -4.38 -6.95 -19.72
C THR A 419 -3.40 -8.09 -19.97
N GLY A 420 -2.11 -7.80 -20.21
CA GLY A 420 -1.04 -8.79 -20.37
C GLY A 420 -1.06 -9.56 -21.70
N ARG A 421 -1.88 -9.15 -22.68
CA ARG A 421 -2.01 -9.83 -23.98
C ARG A 421 -0.92 -9.47 -24.98
N ILE A 422 -0.23 -8.35 -24.76
CA ILE A 422 0.94 -7.95 -25.55
C ILE A 422 2.15 -8.00 -24.62
N ALA A 423 3.13 -8.83 -24.96
CA ALA A 423 4.41 -8.84 -24.26
C ALA A 423 5.09 -7.47 -24.38
N ALA A 424 5.52 -6.89 -23.26
CA ALA A 424 6.40 -5.73 -23.30
C ALA A 424 7.74 -6.14 -23.92
N THR A 425 8.27 -5.33 -24.83
CA THR A 425 9.69 -5.40 -25.18
C THR A 425 10.48 -5.15 -23.90
N PRO A 426 11.32 -6.08 -23.43
CA PRO A 426 11.99 -5.93 -22.15
C PRO A 426 12.84 -4.65 -22.14
N PRO A 427 12.78 -3.83 -21.08
CA PRO A 427 13.68 -2.70 -20.95
C PRO A 427 15.12 -3.24 -20.82
N THR A 428 16.04 -2.69 -21.63
CA THR A 428 17.48 -2.86 -21.44
C THR A 428 17.86 -2.32 -20.06
N ARG A 429 17.96 -3.18 -19.05
CA ARG A 429 18.58 -2.84 -17.77
C ARG A 429 20.06 -2.57 -18.01
N ALA A 430 20.48 -1.32 -17.87
CA ALA A 430 21.89 -1.02 -17.65
C ALA A 430 22.32 -1.68 -16.32
N PRO A 431 23.49 -2.35 -16.27
CA PRO A 431 23.96 -2.97 -15.04
C PRO A 431 24.16 -1.89 -13.98
N LEU A 432 23.63 -2.15 -12.78
CA LEU A 432 23.96 -1.39 -11.58
C LEU A 432 25.47 -1.41 -11.41
N THR A 433 26.11 -0.27 -11.61
CA THR A 433 27.53 -0.09 -11.31
C THR A 433 27.75 -0.31 -9.81
N ALA A 434 28.76 -1.13 -9.51
CA ALA A 434 29.14 -1.63 -8.19
C ALA A 434 29.46 -0.54 -7.17
#